data_AF-A0A0F5J5W7-F1
#
_entry.id   AF-A0A0F5J5W7-F1
#
_cell.length_a   1.000
_cell.length_b   1.000
_cell.length_c   1.000
_cell.angle_alpha   90.00
_cell.angle_beta   90.00
_cell.angle_gamma   90.00
#
_symmetry.space_group_name_H-M   'P 1'
#
loop_
_entity.id
_entity.type
_entity.pdbx_description
1 polymer ?
#
loop_
_entity_poly.entity_id
_entity_poly.type
_entity_poly.pdbx_seq_one_letter_code
_entity_poly.pdbx_strand_id
1 'polypeptide(L)' 'MNFFSDIDIAWKGKKIRVKEGHPRAKETATFSHTLNGYDGFGLVFKSNEGKQDLFIQSRDLDFIEITDKNKLS' A
#
# COMPACT_ATOMS: atom_id res chain seq x y z
N MET A 1 -13.68 -5.44 -12.42
CA MET A 1 -12.42 -5.39 -11.65
C MET A 1 -11.86 -3.99 -11.78
N ASN A 2 -11.44 -3.40 -10.66
CA ASN A 2 -10.70 -2.15 -10.65
C ASN A 2 -9.24 -2.42 -10.24
N PHE A 3 -8.33 -1.53 -10.59
CA PHE A 3 -6.89 -1.67 -10.33
C PHE A 3 -6.58 -2.05 -8.87
N PHE A 4 -7.31 -1.49 -7.90
CA PHE A 4 -7.09 -1.76 -6.47
C PHE A 4 -7.59 -3.14 -6.04
N SER A 5 -8.69 -3.63 -6.61
CA SER A 5 -9.17 -5.00 -6.39
C SER A 5 -8.19 -6.04 -6.95
N ASP A 6 -7.52 -5.74 -8.07
CA ASP A 6 -6.50 -6.62 -8.65
C ASP A 6 -5.23 -6.64 -7.78
N ILE A 7 -4.83 -5.47 -7.24
CA ILE A 7 -3.74 -5.37 -6.26
C ILE A 7 -4.05 -6.19 -5.01
N ASP A 8 -5.25 -6.09 -4.45
CA ASP A 8 -5.63 -6.86 -3.25
C ASP A 8 -5.47 -8.35 -3.50
N ILE A 9 -6.06 -8.87 -4.59
CA ILE A 9 -5.98 -10.28 -4.96
C ILE A 9 -4.53 -10.74 -5.13
N ALA A 10 -3.69 -9.96 -5.82
CA ALA A 10 -2.35 -10.39 -6.18
C ALA A 10 -1.29 -10.15 -5.08
N TRP A 11 -1.47 -9.10 -4.26
CA TRP A 11 -0.40 -8.53 -3.43
C TRP A 11 -0.72 -8.54 -1.93
N LYS A 12 -1.92 -8.97 -1.52
CA LYS A 12 -2.27 -9.15 -0.10
C LYS A 12 -1.25 -10.06 0.61
N GLY A 13 -0.82 -9.63 1.80
CA GLY A 13 0.21 -10.30 2.59
C GLY A 13 1.65 -10.02 2.16
N LYS A 14 1.89 -9.32 1.04
CA LYS A 14 3.25 -8.97 0.59
C LYS A 14 3.70 -7.64 1.16
N LYS A 15 5.01 -7.47 1.34
CA LYS A 15 5.61 -6.19 1.68
C LYS A 15 5.66 -5.28 0.46
N ILE A 16 4.92 -4.19 0.50
CA ILE A 16 4.79 -3.20 -0.58
C ILE A 16 5.35 -1.85 -0.14
N ARG A 17 6.02 -1.18 -1.07
CA ARG A 17 6.43 0.23 -0.95
C ARG A 17 5.39 1.08 -1.62
N VAL A 18 5.01 2.16 -0.94
CA VAL A 18 4.00 3.11 -1.41
C VAL A 18 4.49 4.53 -1.22
N LYS A 19 4.07 5.39 -2.13
CA LYS A 19 4.26 6.84 -2.04
C LYS A 19 2.89 7.50 -1.99
N GLU A 20 2.64 8.23 -0.91
CA GLU A 20 1.44 9.04 -0.78
C GLU A 20 1.62 10.36 -1.53
N GLY A 21 0.72 10.60 -2.47
CA GLY A 21 0.63 11.77 -3.33
C GLY A 21 -0.38 12.76 -2.82
N HIS A 22 -0.23 13.26 -1.59
CA HIS A 22 -1.18 14.24 -1.09
C HIS A 22 -0.90 15.61 -1.74
N PRO A 23 -1.84 16.23 -2.49
CA PRO A 23 -1.59 17.47 -3.24
C PRO A 23 -1.26 18.70 -2.36
N ARG A 24 -1.31 18.56 -1.04
CA ARG A 24 -0.99 19.61 -0.05
C ARG A 24 0.19 19.25 0.86
N ALA A 25 0.75 18.05 0.76
CA ALA A 25 1.93 17.67 1.53
C ALA A 25 3.17 18.29 0.88
N LYS A 26 3.93 19.08 1.66
CA LYS A 26 5.22 19.64 1.22
C LYS A 26 6.26 18.56 0.90
N GLU A 27 6.09 17.37 1.48
CA GLU A 27 6.96 16.22 1.30
C GLU A 27 6.11 14.97 1.07
N THR A 28 6.38 14.26 -0.02
CA THR A 28 5.79 12.96 -0.29
C THR A 28 6.48 11.90 0.56
N ALA A 29 5.76 11.24 1.45
CA ALA A 29 6.31 10.16 2.26
C ALA A 29 6.33 8.84 1.46
N THR A 30 7.47 8.16 1.47
CA THR A 30 7.58 6.78 0.95
C THR A 30 7.78 5.84 2.12
N PHE A 31 6.94 4.82 2.23
CA PHE A 31 7.02 3.84 3.31
C PHE A 31 6.83 2.41 2.79
N SER A 32 7.17 1.43 3.61
CA SER A 32 7.08 0.01 3.25
C SER A 32 6.36 -0.78 4.33
N HIS A 33 5.27 -1.44 3.96
CA HIS A 33 4.41 -2.18 4.86
C HIS A 33 3.77 -3.39 4.18
N THR A 34 3.24 -4.31 4.98
CA THR A 34 2.51 -5.47 4.48
C THR A 34 1.09 -5.07 4.11
N LEU A 35 0.64 -5.38 2.88
CA LEU A 35 -0.74 -5.15 2.47
C LEU A 35 -1.69 -6.07 3.26
N ASN A 36 -2.67 -5.49 3.95
CA ASN A 36 -3.75 -6.22 4.61
C ASN A 36 -4.96 -6.41 3.68
N GLY A 37 -5.23 -5.43 2.81
CA GLY A 37 -6.15 -5.57 1.69
C GLY A 37 -6.69 -4.25 1.15
N TYR A 38 -7.77 -4.31 0.38
CA TYR A 38 -8.52 -3.16 -0.14
C TYR A 38 -9.94 -3.14 0.43
N ASP A 39 -10.36 -2.00 0.98
CA ASP A 39 -11.68 -1.88 1.65
C ASP A 39 -12.79 -1.32 0.75
N GLY A 40 -12.47 -0.96 -0.50
CA GLY A 40 -13.37 -0.28 -1.43
C GLY A 40 -13.05 1.21 -1.63
N PHE A 41 -12.32 1.84 -0.70
CA PHE A 41 -11.94 3.25 -0.75
C PHE A 41 -10.42 3.46 -0.80
N GLY A 42 -9.65 2.50 -0.27
CA GLY A 42 -8.22 2.60 -0.19
C GLY A 42 -7.54 1.30 0.25
N LEU A 43 -6.22 1.33 0.22
CA LEU A 43 -5.40 0.21 0.64
C LEU A 43 -5.15 0.28 2.15
N VAL A 44 -5.35 -0.85 2.82
CA VAL A 44 -5.11 -1.04 4.26
C VAL A 44 -3.81 -1.80 4.43
N PHE A 45 -2.90 -1.24 5.21
CA PHE A 45 -1.58 -1.75 5.48
C PHE A 45 -1.48 -2.17 6.95
N LYS A 46 -1.01 -3.39 7.18
CA LYS A 46 -0.90 -3.93 8.53
C LYS A 46 0.15 -3.16 9.30
N SER A 47 -0.23 -2.54 10.41
CA SER A 47 0.73 -1.85 11.27
C SER A 47 1.60 -2.82 12.07
N ASN A 48 2.84 -2.40 12.35
CA ASN A 48 3.69 -3.07 13.32
C ASN A 48 3.25 -2.72 14.77
N GLU A 49 3.45 -3.67 15.69
CA GLU A 49 3.47 -3.45 17.15
C GLU A 49 2.19 -2.88 17.79
N GLY A 50 1.03 -3.46 17.50
CA GLY A 50 -0.22 -3.11 18.22
C GLY A 50 -0.76 -1.70 17.96
N LYS A 51 -0.18 -0.99 17.00
CA LYS A 51 -0.68 0.28 16.49
C LYS A 51 -1.81 0.04 15.48
N GLN A 52 -2.60 1.07 15.20
CA GLN A 52 -3.67 1.01 14.21
C GLN A 52 -3.10 0.80 12.80
N ASP A 53 -3.80 0.01 11.99
CA ASP A 53 -3.48 -0.19 10.58
C ASP A 53 -3.44 1.15 9.84
N LEU A 54 -2.51 1.25 8.89
CA LEU A 54 -2.33 2.43 8.07
C LEU A 54 -3.25 2.34 6.86
N PHE A 55 -4.02 3.39 6.62
CA PHE A 55 -4.94 3.47 5.50
C PHE A 55 -4.52 4.56 4.51
N ILE A 56 -4.45 4.23 3.22
CA ILE A 56 -4.19 5.18 2.14
C ILE A 56 -5.37 5.17 1.19
N GLN A 57 -6.01 6.32 1.00
CA GLN A 57 -7.09 6.45 0.02
C GLN A 57 -6.55 6.29 -1.40
N SER A 58 -7.32 5.61 -2.25
CA SER A 58 -6.94 5.36 -3.64
C SER A 58 -6.58 6.63 -4.43
N ARG A 59 -7.22 7.76 -4.11
CA ARG A 59 -6.98 9.06 -4.76
C ARG A 59 -5.67 9.73 -4.36
N ASP A 60 -5.12 9.34 -3.21
CA ASP A 60 -3.89 9.89 -2.64
C ASP A 60 -2.69 8.97 -2.89
N LEU A 61 -2.85 7.93 -3.72
CA LEU A 61 -1.78 7.01 -4.09
C LEU A 61 -1.09 7.46 -5.38
N ASP A 62 0.15 7.92 -5.27
CA ASP A 62 0.99 8.27 -6.42
C ASP A 62 1.70 7.06 -7.02
N PHE A 63 2.16 6.15 -6.17
CA PHE A 63 2.98 5.01 -6.58
C PHE A 63 2.85 3.83 -5.62
N ILE A 64 2.92 2.61 -6.18
CA ILE A 64 2.95 1.36 -5.43
C ILE A 64 3.83 0.31 -6.13
N GLU A 65 4.67 -0.39 -5.36
CA GLU A 65 5.56 -1.46 -5.83
C GLU A 65 5.70 -2.58 -4.79
N ILE A 66 5.81 -3.84 -5.22
CA ILE A 66 6.21 -4.95 -4.35
C ILE A 66 7.72 -4.88 -4.06
N THR A 67 8.07 -4.85 -2.77
CA THR A 67 9.48 -4.87 -2.32
C THR A 67 10.03 -6.26 -2.07
N ASP A 68 9.16 -7.24 -1.79
CA ASP A 68 9.52 -8.66 -1.83
C ASP A 68 9.64 -9.12 -3.29
N LYS A 69 10.72 -8.68 -3.95
CA LYS A 69 11.18 -9.35 -5.16
C LYS A 69 11.75 -10.68 -4.69
N ASN A 70 10.96 -11.74 -4.79
CA ASN A 70 11.51 -13.10 -4.79
C ASN A 70 12.74 -13.04 -5.69
N LYS A 71 13.93 -13.18 -5.11
CA LYS A 71 15.11 -13.50 -5.90
C LYS A 71 14.75 -14.80 -6.59
N LEU A 72 14.58 -14.76 -7.91
CA LEU A 72 14.56 -15.96 -8.73
C LEU A 72 15.91 -16.63 -8.49
N SER A 73 15.95 -17.55 -7.54
CA SER A 73 17.06 -18.46 -7.27
C SER A 73 16.99 -19.61 -8.26
#